data_AF-A0A4V3BUE8-F1
#
_entry.id   AF-A0A4V3BUE8-F1
#
_cell.length_a   1.000
_cell.length_b   1.000
_cell.length_c   1.000
_cell.angle_alpha   90.00
_cell.angle_beta   90.00
_cell.angle_gamma   90.00
#
_symmetry.space_group_name_H-M   'P 1'
#
loop_
_entity.id
_entity.type
_entity.pdbx_description
1 polymer ?
#
loop_
_entity_poly.entity_id
_entity_poly.type
_entity_poly.pdbx_seq_one_letter_code
_entity_poly.pdbx_strand_id
1 'polypeptide(L)' 'MIWQAYKRVRANKGSAGIDAVNIEQFDENLSKNLYKLWNRMASGSYFPPAVKEVEIPKKDGKVRK' A
#
# COMPACT_ATOMS: atom_id res chain seq x y z
N MET A 1 -4.51 -11.09 10.88
CA MET A 1 -4.15 -11.87 9.66
C MET A 1 -4.20 -10.98 8.41
N ILE A 2 -3.53 -11.36 7.31
CA ILE A 2 -3.36 -10.53 6.09
C ILE A 2 -4.68 -10.06 5.49
N TRP A 3 -5.71 -10.90 5.51
CA TRP A 3 -7.04 -10.54 5.03
C TRP A 3 -7.64 -9.31 5.74
N GLN A 4 -7.47 -9.23 7.06
CA GLN A 4 -7.94 -8.09 7.85
C GLN A 4 -7.13 -6.81 7.55
N ALA A 5 -5.83 -6.94 7.30
CA ALA A 5 -4.98 -5.82 6.92
C ALA A 5 -5.38 -5.27 5.55
N TYR A 6 -5.59 -6.14 4.56
CA TYR A 6 -6.09 -5.77 3.24
C TYR A 6 -7.43 -5.02 3.33
N LYS A 7 -8.41 -5.52 4.11
CA LYS A 7 -9.70 -4.82 4.29
C LYS A 7 -9.54 -3.40 4.83
N ARG A 8 -8.62 -3.18 5.78
CA ARG A 8 -8.34 -1.85 6.34
C ARG A 8 -7.73 -0.92 5.28
N VAL A 9 -6.75 -1.40 4.52
CA VAL A 9 -6.11 -0.61 3.45
C VAL A 9 -7.13 -0.24 2.37
N ARG A 10 -7.97 -1.19 1.95
CA ARG A 10 -9.04 -0.95 0.97
C ARG A 10 -10.04 0.10 1.45
N ALA A 11 -10.38 0.10 2.73
CA ALA A 11 -11.29 1.09 3.32
C ALA A 11 -10.70 2.51 3.33
N ASN A 12 -9.38 2.65 3.41
CA ASN A 12 -8.71 3.95 3.48
C ASN A 12 -8.74 4.73 2.15
N LYS A 13 -8.98 4.05 1.01
CA LYS A 13 -9.02 4.67 -0.34
C LYS A 13 -7.81 5.58 -0.63
N GLY A 14 -6.63 5.15 -0.18
CA GLY A 14 -5.39 5.91 -0.35
C GLY A 14 -4.88 5.91 -1.79
N SER A 15 -4.04 6.88 -2.11
CA SER A 15 -3.35 6.97 -3.40
C SER A 15 -2.30 5.88 -3.58
N ALA A 16 -1.98 5.58 -4.84
CA ALA A 16 -0.93 4.62 -5.20
C ALA A 16 0.47 5.08 -4.74
N GLY A 17 1.31 4.09 -4.43
CA GLY A 17 2.71 4.29 -4.01
C GLY A 17 3.66 4.52 -5.19
N ILE A 18 4.96 4.22 -4.98
CA ILE A 18 5.99 4.38 -6.02
C ILE A 18 5.80 3.44 -7.21
N ASP A 19 5.11 2.31 -7.00
CA ASP A 19 4.81 1.29 -8.00
C ASP A 19 3.59 1.64 -8.86
N ALA A 20 2.92 2.76 -8.55
CA ALA A 20 1.71 3.24 -9.21
C ALA A 20 0.54 2.24 -9.22
N VAL A 21 0.56 1.22 -8.37
CA VAL A 21 -0.53 0.24 -8.24
C VAL A 21 -1.60 0.81 -7.30
N ASN A 22 -2.81 1.01 -7.83
CA ASN A 22 -3.98 1.36 -7.01
C ASN A 22 -4.68 0.11 -6.46
N ILE A 23 -5.68 0.30 -5.59
CA ILE A 23 -6.35 -0.82 -4.92
C ILE A 23 -7.22 -1.62 -5.91
N GLU A 24 -7.76 -0.97 -6.94
CA GLU A 24 -8.56 -1.61 -7.97
C GLU A 24 -7.71 -2.58 -8.81
N GLN A 25 -6.51 -2.16 -9.23
CA GLN A 25 -5.53 -2.99 -9.92
C GLN A 25 -5.02 -4.13 -9.04
N PHE A 26 -4.86 -3.87 -7.73
CA PHE A 26 -4.50 -4.93 -6.79
C PHE A 26 -5.60 -5.99 -6.67
N ASP A 27 -6.87 -5.57 -6.74
CA ASP A 27 -8.06 -6.42 -6.63
C ASP A 27 -8.23 -7.36 -7.84
N GLU A 28 -7.76 -6.98 -9.03
CA GLU A 28 -7.83 -7.81 -10.26
C GLU A 28 -7.24 -9.21 -10.07
N ASN A 29 -6.18 -9.31 -9.25
CA ASN A 29 -5.50 -10.56 -8.95
C ASN A 29 -5.38 -10.81 -7.44
N LEU A 30 -6.45 -10.47 -6.70
CA LEU A 30 -6.45 -10.43 -5.23
C LEU A 30 -5.84 -11.66 -4.56
N SER A 31 -6.30 -12.86 -4.91
CA SER A 31 -5.83 -14.12 -4.30
C SER A 31 -4.31 -14.31 -4.49
N LYS A 32 -3.83 -14.11 -5.72
CA LYS A 32 -2.40 -14.24 -6.07
C LYS A 32 -1.55 -13.20 -5.35
N ASN A 33 -2.03 -11.96 -5.28
CA ASN A 33 -1.33 -10.86 -4.61
C ASN A 33 -1.24 -11.08 -3.09
N LEU A 34 -2.34 -11.49 -2.45
CA LEU A 34 -2.34 -11.82 -1.01
C LEU A 34 -1.46 -13.03 -0.69
N TYR A 35 -1.49 -14.07 -1.52
CA TYR A 35 -0.63 -15.24 -1.36
C TYR A 35 0.85 -14.88 -1.46
N LYS A 36 1.23 -14.11 -2.48
CA LYS A 36 2.61 -13.63 -2.66
C LYS A 36 3.09 -12.80 -1.46
N LEU A 37 2.23 -11.91 -0.95
CA LEU A 37 2.54 -11.08 0.22
C LEU A 37 2.69 -11.93 1.48
N TRP A 38 1.77 -12.89 1.70
CA TRP A 38 1.83 -13.81 2.82
C TRP A 38 3.12 -14.64 2.83
N ASN A 39 3.47 -15.25 1.70
CA ASN A 39 4.67 -16.05 1.59
C ASN A 39 5.92 -15.24 1.93
N ARG A 40 6.05 -14.03 1.38
CA ARG A 40 7.21 -13.16 1.64
C ARG A 40 7.32 -12.74 3.10
N MET A 41 6.21 -12.45 3.76
CA MET A 41 6.23 -12.09 5.17
C MET A 41 6.51 -13.31 6.06
N ALA A 42 5.95 -14.47 5.74
CA ALA A 42 6.16 -15.71 6.50
C ALA A 42 7.60 -16.25 6.36
N SER A 43 8.22 -16.12 5.18
CA SER A 43 9.60 -16.53 4.93
C SER A 43 10.66 -15.52 5.40
N GLY A 44 10.24 -14.32 5.82
CA GLY A 44 11.15 -13.21 6.13
C GLY A 44 11.79 -12.56 4.90
N SER A 45 11.37 -12.91 3.68
CA SER A 45 11.93 -12.36 2.43
C SER A 45 11.19 -11.11 1.93
N TYR A 46 10.36 -10.49 2.78
CA TYR A 46 9.64 -9.27 2.44
C TYR A 46 10.52 -8.04 2.70
N PHE A 47 10.84 -7.30 1.64
CA PHE A 47 11.47 -5.99 1.72
C PHE A 47 10.48 -4.96 1.20
N PRO A 48 10.05 -3.99 2.04
CA PRO A 48 9.11 -2.98 1.62
C PRO A 48 9.75 -2.05 0.56
N PRO A 49 8.99 -1.63 -0.46
CA PRO A 49 9.44 -0.58 -1.38
C PRO A 49 9.59 0.75 -0.63
N ALA A 50 10.36 1.66 -1.22
CA ALA A 50 10.44 3.03 -0.72
C ALA A 50 9.06 3.71 -0.74
N VAL A 51 8.86 4.68 0.16
CA VAL A 51 7.62 5.47 0.19
C VAL A 51 7.63 6.52 -0.91
N LYS A 52 6.45 6.86 -1.44
CA LYS A 52 6.30 7.96 -2.39
C LYS A 52 6.17 9.26 -1.62
N GLU A 53 7.17 10.13 -1.72
CA GLU A 53 7.11 11.47 -1.15
C GLU A 53 6.09 12.31 -1.91
N VAL A 54 5.23 13.00 -1.19
CA VAL A 54 4.21 13.90 -1.74
C VAL A 54 4.14 15.13 -0.86
N GLU A 55 4.32 16.30 -1.47
CA GLU A 55 4.14 17.57 -0.80
C GLU A 55 2.66 17.80 -0.46
N ILE A 56 2.36 17.94 0.83
CA ILE A 56 1.00 18.15 1.31
C ILE A 56 0.91 19.58 1.88
N PRO A 57 0.13 20.47 1.24
CA PRO A 57 -0.04 21.84 1.73
C PRO A 57 -0.83 21.83 3.05
N LYS A 58 -0.33 22.56 4.04
CA LYS A 58 -1.02 22.79 5.32
C LYS A 58 -1.78 24.12 5.30
N LYS A 59 -2.72 24.27 6.24
CA LYS A 59 -3.57 25.46 6.39
C LYS A 59 -2.79 26.74 6.69
N ASP A 60 -1.60 26.63 7.28
CA ASP A 60 -0.71 27.75 7.66
C ASP A 60 0.26 28.16 6.52
N GLY A 61 0.02 27.68 5.29
CA GLY A 61 0.85 27.99 4.12
C GLY A 61 2.18 27.22 4.05
N LYS A 62 2.47 26.40 5.06
CA LYS A 62 3.66 25.54 5.07
C LYS A 62 3.40 24.23 4.32
N VAL A 63 4.44 23.66 3.75
CA VAL A 63 4.38 22.33 3.13
C VAL A 63 4.88 21.29 4.13
N ARG A 64 4.14 20.18 4.24
CA ARG A 64 4.68 18.96 4.82
C ARG A 64 5.31 18.15 3.69
N LYS A 65 6.62 17.98 3.78
CA LYS A 65 7.37 16.94 3.06
C LYS A 65 7.19 15.62 3.81
#